data_AF-A0A662H472-F1
#
_entry.id   AF-A0A662H472-F1
#
_cell.length_a   1.000
_cell.length_b   1.000
_cell.length_c   1.000
_cell.angle_alpha   90.00
_cell.angle_beta   90.00
_cell.angle_gamma   90.00
#
_symmetry.space_group_name_H-M   'P 1'
#
loop_
_entity.id
_entity.type
_entity.pdbx_description
1 polymer ?
#
loop_
_entity_poly.entity_id
_entity_poly.type
_entity_poly.pdbx_seq_one_letter_code
_entity_poly.pdbx_strand_id
1 'polypeptide(L)'
;MKVEKAAYTVLTMGLIVSVSLLATGLALRFTTYGEPLAQAILFIAAIALILTPLVTIVTIFAVFISNREIRNAIVALIVLMLMLLSAMLGVIFRIKIR
;
A
#
# COMPACT_ATOMS: atom_id res chain seq x y z
N MET A 1 6.21 -20.48 3.82
CA MET A 1 7.06 -19.41 3.23
C MET A 1 7.69 -18.65 4.39
N LYS A 2 8.97 -18.25 4.30
CA LYS A 2 9.58 -17.39 5.33
C LYS A 2 8.88 -16.02 5.33
N VAL A 3 8.56 -15.51 6.52
CA VAL A 3 7.78 -14.27 6.68
C VAL A 3 8.53 -13.08 6.05
N GLU A 4 9.85 -13.05 6.22
CA GLU A 4 10.74 -12.03 5.67
C GLU A 4 10.71 -12.05 4.14
N LYS A 5 10.72 -13.25 3.55
CA LYS A 5 10.63 -13.40 2.08
C LYS A 5 9.26 -12.94 1.57
N ALA A 6 8.19 -13.25 2.29
CA ALA A 6 6.84 -12.81 1.95
C ALA A 6 6.73 -11.28 1.97
N ALA A 7 7.17 -10.66 3.08
CA ALA A 7 7.17 -9.23 3.27
C ALA A 7 8.00 -8.51 2.20
N TYR A 8 9.24 -8.98 1.98
CA TYR A 8 10.12 -8.42 0.96
C TYR A 8 9.51 -8.50 -0.44
N THR A 9 8.96 -9.66 -0.81
CA THR A 9 8.38 -9.85 -2.15
C THR A 9 7.20 -8.90 -2.38
N VAL A 10 6.27 -8.81 -1.42
CA VAL A 10 5.10 -7.93 -1.55
C VAL A 10 5.52 -6.46 -1.60
N LEU A 11 6.45 -6.06 -0.73
CA LEU A 11 6.93 -4.67 -0.68
C LEU A 11 7.67 -4.28 -1.96
N THR A 12 8.58 -5.12 -2.44
CA THR A 12 9.33 -4.88 -3.68
C THR A 12 8.40 -4.84 -4.88
N MET A 13 7.45 -5.77 -5.00
CA MET A 13 6.49 -5.76 -6.11
C MET A 13 5.58 -4.53 -6.06
N GLY A 14 5.06 -4.18 -4.89
CA GLY A 14 4.26 -2.97 -4.71
C GLY A 14 5.02 -1.69 -5.07
N LEU A 15 6.29 -1.60 -4.68
CA LEU A 15 7.16 -0.47 -5.02
C LEU A 15 7.46 -0.41 -6.52
N ILE A 16 7.84 -1.52 -7.15
CA ILE A 16 8.10 -1.57 -8.61
C ILE A 16 6.86 -1.14 -9.38
N VAL A 17 5.68 -1.68 -9.03
CA VAL A 17 4.41 -1.32 -9.69
C VAL A 17 4.10 0.16 -9.49
N SER A 18 4.18 0.65 -8.25
CA SER A 18 3.85 2.04 -7.92
C SER A 18 4.78 3.01 -8.64
N VAL A 19 6.10 2.77 -8.60
CA VAL A 19 7.10 3.62 -9.25
C VAL A 19 6.94 3.60 -10.77
N SER A 20 6.69 2.45 -11.37
CA SER A 20 6.48 2.33 -12.82
C SER A 20 5.24 3.10 -13.26
N LEU A 21 4.14 2.99 -12.52
CA LEU A 21 2.92 3.76 -12.79
C LEU A 21 3.14 5.25 -12.59
N LEU A 22 3.86 5.66 -11.54
CA LEU A 22 4.13 7.07 -11.25
C LEU A 22 5.02 7.70 -12.34
N ALA A 23 6.06 6.98 -12.77
CA ALA A 23 6.92 7.40 -13.88
C ALA A 23 6.14 7.52 -15.19
N THR A 24 5.28 6.54 -15.49
CA THR A 24 4.44 6.55 -16.71
C THR A 24 3.43 7.69 -16.68
N GLY A 25 2.73 7.88 -15.56
CA GLY A 25 1.76 8.97 -15.38
C GLY A 25 2.42 10.34 -15.47
N LEU A 26 3.62 10.52 -14.91
CA LEU A 26 4.39 11.75 -15.05
C LEU A 26 4.81 12.00 -16.49
N ALA A 27 5.35 10.99 -17.18
CA ALA A 27 5.76 11.11 -18.58
C ALA A 27 4.59 11.52 -19.49
N LEU A 28 3.41 10.90 -19.30
CA LEU A 28 2.21 11.21 -20.06
C LEU A 28 1.69 12.63 -19.79
N ARG A 29 1.89 13.17 -18.59
CA ARG A 29 1.48 14.53 -18.27
C ARG A 29 2.24 15.59 -19.07
N PHE A 30 3.45 15.29 -19.51
CA PHE A 30 4.21 16.17 -20.41
C PHE A 30 3.76 16.09 -21.88
N THR A 31 2.78 15.23 -22.20
CA THR A 31 2.21 15.12 -23.54
C THR A 31 0.85 15.82 -23.60
N THR A 32 0.61 16.66 -24.62
CA THR A 32 -0.58 17.54 -24.74
C THR A 32 -1.91 16.79 -24.80
N TYR A 33 -1.91 15.51 -25.18
CA TYR A 33 -3.11 14.66 -25.26
C TYR A 33 -3.26 13.71 -24.06
N GLY A 34 -2.31 13.73 -23.13
CA GLY A 34 -2.20 12.75 -22.05
C GLY A 34 -2.91 13.13 -20.75
N GLU A 35 -3.36 14.37 -20.56
CA GLU A 35 -3.83 14.89 -19.25
C GLU A 35 -4.85 13.98 -18.51
N PRO A 36 -6.01 13.59 -19.08
CA PRO A 36 -6.98 12.78 -18.34
C PRO A 36 -6.45 11.37 -18.03
N LEU A 37 -5.67 10.78 -18.95
CA LEU A 37 -5.07 9.46 -18.77
C LEU A 37 -3.94 9.51 -17.74
N ALA A 38 -3.10 10.54 -17.79
CA ALA A 38 -2.02 10.79 -16.84
C ALA A 38 -2.57 10.96 -15.43
N GLN A 39 -3.65 11.74 -15.27
CA GLN A 39 -4.28 11.92 -13.97
C GLN A 39 -4.84 10.60 -13.41
N ALA A 40 -5.49 9.79 -14.23
CA ALA A 40 -5.97 8.46 -13.82
C ALA A 40 -4.82 7.54 -13.40
N ILE A 41 -3.74 7.48 -14.18
CA ILE A 41 -2.57 6.64 -13.88
C ILE A 41 -1.88 7.09 -12.59
N LEU A 42 -1.69 8.39 -12.40
CA LEU A 42 -1.10 8.94 -11.18
C LEU A 42 -1.97 8.66 -9.95
N PHE A 43 -3.30 8.71 -10.09
CA PHE A 43 -4.22 8.35 -9.02
C PHE A 43 -4.11 6.87 -8.65
N ILE A 44 -4.06 5.97 -9.64
CA ILE A 44 -3.86 4.53 -9.42
C ILE A 44 -2.49 4.28 -8.77
N ALA A 45 -1.43 4.96 -9.21
CA ALA A 45 -0.09 4.86 -8.63
C ALA A 45 -0.11 5.26 -7.14
N ALA A 46 -0.79 6.35 -6.79
CA ALA A 46 -0.94 6.80 -5.41
C ALA A 46 -1.72 5.79 -4.56
N ILE A 47 -2.82 5.23 -5.09
CA ILE A 47 -3.59 4.18 -4.41
C ILE A 47 -2.70 2.96 -4.16
N ALA A 48 -1.97 2.48 -5.17
CA ALA A 48 -1.09 1.33 -5.06
C ALA A 48 -0.03 1.54 -3.96
N LEU A 49 0.57 2.74 -3.92
CA LEU A 49 1.59 3.09 -2.92
C LEU A 49 1.02 3.13 -1.50
N ILE A 50 -0.18 3.70 -1.32
CA ILE A 50 -0.86 3.77 -0.02
C ILE A 50 -1.30 2.38 0.44
N LEU A 51 -1.75 1.52 -0.47
CA LEU A 51 -2.23 0.17 -0.14
C LEU A 51 -1.10 -0.83 0.09
N THR A 52 0.07 -0.63 -0.50
CA THR A 52 1.23 -1.54 -0.38
C THR A 52 1.54 -1.96 1.07
N PRO A 53 1.71 -1.04 2.03
CA PRO A 53 2.00 -1.43 3.42
C PRO A 53 0.84 -2.21 4.07
N LEU A 54 -0.40 -1.92 3.69
CA LEU A 54 -1.60 -2.64 4.16
C LEU A 54 -1.61 -4.10 3.66
N VAL A 55 -1.39 -4.30 2.36
CA VAL A 55 -1.27 -5.63 1.75
C VAL A 55 -0.09 -6.41 2.33
N THR A 56 1.02 -5.73 2.63
CA THR A 56 2.21 -6.34 3.24
C THR A 56 1.89 -6.90 4.63
N ILE A 57 1.26 -6.11 5.50
CA ILE A 57 0.90 -6.58 6.85
C ILE A 57 -0.15 -7.69 6.81
N VAL A 58 -1.15 -7.60 5.93
CA VAL A 58 -2.13 -8.69 5.72
C VAL A 58 -1.43 -9.98 5.29
N THR A 59 -0.45 -9.89 4.38
CA THR A 59 0.32 -11.06 3.94
C THR A 59 1.15 -11.64 5.08
N ILE A 60 1.85 -10.80 5.85
CA ILE A 60 2.63 -11.23 7.02
C ILE A 60 1.74 -11.95 8.04
N PHE A 61 0.57 -11.37 8.34
CA PHE A 61 -0.42 -11.97 9.23
C PHE A 61 -0.88 -13.34 8.75
N ALA A 62 -1.23 -13.46 7.47
CA ALA A 62 -1.62 -14.74 6.86
C ALA A 62 -0.50 -15.79 6.94
N VAL A 63 0.76 -15.38 6.74
CA VAL A 63 1.92 -16.29 6.88
C VAL A 63 2.10 -16.73 8.34
N PHE A 64 1.99 -15.83 9.32
CA PHE A 64 2.09 -16.20 10.74
C PHE A 64 1.00 -17.18 11.17
N ILE A 65 -0.25 -16.96 10.74
CA ILE A 65 -1.34 -17.93 10.98
C ILE A 65 -1.00 -19.28 10.35
N SER A 66 -0.54 -19.27 9.10
CA SER A 66 -0.20 -20.50 8.37
C SER A 66 0.94 -21.27 9.04
N ASN A 67 1.90 -20.56 9.64
CA ASN A 67 3.01 -21.15 10.39
C ASN A 67 2.65 -21.47 11.86
N ARG A 68 1.41 -21.21 12.31
CA ARG A 68 0.93 -21.38 13.69
C ARG A 68 1.67 -20.54 14.73
N GLU A 69 2.26 -19.42 14.32
CA GLU A 69 2.97 -18.49 15.19
C GLU A 69 2.02 -17.44 15.80
N ILE A 70 1.15 -17.87 16.72
CA ILE A 70 0.04 -17.06 17.24
C ILE A 70 0.51 -15.76 17.89
N ARG A 71 1.63 -15.79 18.63
CA ARG A 71 2.18 -14.58 19.28
C ARG A 71 2.55 -13.51 18.25
N ASN A 72 3.17 -13.91 17.15
CA ASN A 72 3.57 -13.00 16.08
C ASN A 72 2.36 -12.56 15.24
N ALA A 73 1.37 -13.44 15.04
CA ALA A 73 0.12 -13.09 14.39
C ALA A 73 -0.65 -11.99 15.16
N ILE A 74 -0.69 -12.07 16.50
CA ILE A 74 -1.31 -11.03 17.33
C ILE A 74 -0.60 -9.68 17.16
N VAL A 75 0.74 -9.68 17.13
CA VAL A 75 1.51 -8.44 16.89
C VAL A 75 1.19 -7.86 15.51
N ALA A 76 1.15 -8.68 14.47
CA ALA A 76 0.78 -8.23 13.12
C ALA A 76 -0.66 -7.68 13.06
N LEU A 77 -1.59 -8.30 13.79
CA LEU A 77 -2.97 -7.81 13.91
C LEU A 77 -3.03 -6.44 14.61
N ILE A 78 -2.27 -6.25 15.68
CA ILE A 78 -2.19 -4.94 16.37
C ILE A 78 -1.66 -3.87 15.40
N VAL A 79 -0.59 -4.17 14.66
CA VAL A 79 -0.05 -3.25 13.66
C VAL A 79 -1.10 -2.91 12.59
N LEU A 80 -1.83 -3.91 12.08
CA LEU A 80 -2.91 -3.71 11.11
C LEU A 80 -3.99 -2.78 11.66
N MET A 81 -4.41 -2.98 12.91
CA MET A 81 -5.41 -2.13 13.57
C MET A 81 -4.91 -0.69 13.75
N LEU A 82 -3.65 -0.51 14.13
CA LEU A 82 -3.05 0.83 14.23
C LEU A 82 -3.02 1.53 12.87
N MET A 83 -2.67 0.84 11.79
CA MET A 83 -2.67 1.41 10.44
C MET A 83 -4.07 1.85 10.00
N LEU A 84 -5.08 1.01 10.24
CA LEU A 84 -6.47 1.35 9.94
C LEU A 84 -6.93 2.55 10.76
N LEU A 85 -6.59 2.60 12.04
CA LEU A 85 -6.90 3.74 12.90
C LEU A 85 -6.22 5.02 12.41
N SER A 86 -4.93 4.96 12.04
CA SER A 86 -4.21 6.10 11.46
C SER A 86 -4.86 6.59 10.16
N ALA A 87 -5.29 5.67 9.29
CA ALA A 87 -5.99 6.03 8.06
C ALA A 87 -7.36 6.69 8.36
N MET A 88 -8.14 6.14 9.28
CA MET A 88 -9.42 6.71 9.71
C MET A 88 -9.25 8.10 10.30
N LEU A 89 -8.28 8.29 11.20
CA LEU A 89 -7.97 9.60 11.77
C LEU A 89 -7.53 10.58 10.68
N GLY A 90 -6.68 10.16 9.75
CA GLY A 90 -6.27 10.99 8.62
C GLY A 90 -7.46 11.50 7.80
N VAL A 91 -8.46 10.65 7.55
CA VAL A 91 -9.70 11.02 6.86
C VAL A 91 -10.55 11.97 7.71
N ILE A 92 -10.78 11.65 8.98
CA ILE A 92 -11.61 12.47 9.89
C ILE A 92 -11.02 13.87 10.07
N PHE A 93 -9.71 13.99 10.31
CA PHE A 93 -9.05 15.28 10.48
C PHE A 93 -9.02 16.09 9.17
N ARG A 94 -8.86 15.45 8.01
CA ARG A 94 -9.00 16.14 6.71
C ARG A 94 -10.41 16.69 6.48
N ILE A 95 -11.45 15.95 6.88
CA ILE A 95 -12.84 16.40 6.78
C ILE A 95 -13.10 17.62 7.69
N LYS A 96 -12.43 17.69 8.84
CA LYS A 96 -12.65 18.77 9.83
C LYS A 96 -11.89 20.07 9.53
N ILE A 97 -10.88 20.04 8.65
CA ILE A 97 -10.05 21.20 8.28
C ILE A 97 -10.54 21.89 6.99
N ARG A 98 -11.48 21.27 6.28
CA ARG A 98 -12.11 21.82 5.07
C ARG A 98 -13.43 22.50 5.40
#